data_AF-A0A8T8W901-F1
#
_entry.id   AF-A0A8T8W901-F1
#
_cell.length_a   1.000
_cell.length_b   1.000
_cell.length_c   1.000
_cell.angle_alpha   90.00
_cell.angle_beta   90.00
_cell.angle_gamma   90.00
#
_symmetry.space_group_name_H-M   'P 1'
#
loop_
_entity.id
_entity.type
_entity.pdbx_description
1 polymer ?
#
loop_
_entity_poly.entity_id
_entity_poly.type
_entity_poly.pdbx_seq_one_letter_code
_entity_poly.pdbx_strand_id
1 'polypeptide(L)'
;MSDRLASDAAEVTSHRARLARSGGTRLPCLRIPEEAALSAGEEIRLVLDGDQRHATVTSDAKGLLVRGAYDDRKRMREAGTAGGDAENRLVEWAREHDRDPGDAVELDEVDPGYLYGLRVPGERAVYTVTKRPDKGLQDFADSLYDDN
;
A
#
# COMPACT_ATOMS: atom_id res chain seq x y z
N MET A 1 16.25 -14.33 5.72
CA MET A 1 16.79 -14.02 4.39
C MET A 1 15.86 -13.01 3.77
N SER A 2 16.42 -11.96 3.18
CA SER A 2 15.66 -10.92 2.48
C SER A 2 15.91 -11.12 1.00
N ASP A 3 14.85 -11.23 0.21
CA ASP A 3 14.96 -11.31 -1.25
C ASP A 3 14.90 -9.90 -1.84
N ARG A 4 15.52 -9.68 -3.00
CA ARG A 4 15.57 -8.35 -3.62
C ARG A 4 15.01 -8.43 -5.03
N LEU A 5 13.83 -7.83 -5.24
CA LEU A 5 13.09 -7.87 -6.50
C LEU A 5 13.12 -6.52 -7.19
N ALA A 6 13.41 -6.52 -8.49
CA ALA A 6 13.24 -5.32 -9.31
C ALA A 6 11.77 -5.15 -9.70
N SER A 7 11.34 -3.91 -9.96
CA SER A 7 9.96 -3.61 -10.38
C SER A 7 9.54 -4.30 -11.68
N ASP A 8 10.50 -4.66 -12.55
CA ASP A 8 10.29 -5.38 -13.80
C ASP A 8 10.55 -6.90 -13.71
N ALA A 9 10.70 -7.43 -12.49
CA ALA A 9 10.80 -8.87 -12.27
C ALA A 9 9.45 -9.55 -12.57
N ALA A 10 9.49 -10.81 -13.03
CA ALA A 10 8.28 -11.55 -13.41
C ALA A 10 7.34 -11.82 -12.23
N GLU A 11 7.87 -11.82 -11.01
CA GLU A 11 7.15 -11.98 -9.75
C GLU A 11 6.42 -10.71 -9.31
N VAL A 12 6.74 -9.55 -9.88
CA VAL A 12 6.13 -8.27 -9.54
C VAL A 12 5.03 -7.94 -10.52
N THR A 13 3.81 -7.72 -10.02
CA THR A 13 2.68 -7.31 -10.84
C THR A 13 2.46 -5.81 -10.73
N SER A 14 2.73 -5.06 -11.79
CA SER A 14 2.50 -3.61 -11.82
C SER A 14 1.06 -3.28 -12.19
N HIS A 15 0.36 -2.60 -11.30
CA HIS A 15 -0.98 -2.09 -11.51
C HIS A 15 -0.97 -0.59 -11.75
N ARG A 16 -1.82 -0.12 -12.67
CA ARG A 16 -1.98 1.31 -12.92
C ARG A 16 -2.92 1.91 -11.86
N ALA A 17 -2.35 2.68 -10.95
CA ALA A 17 -3.07 3.36 -9.89
C ALA A 17 -3.11 4.88 -10.12
N ARG A 18 -3.80 5.59 -9.23
CA ARG A 18 -3.90 7.06 -9.27
C ARG A 18 -3.89 7.65 -7.88
N LEU A 19 -3.30 8.84 -7.76
CA LEU A 19 -3.57 9.69 -6.62
C LEU A 19 -4.96 10.32 -6.77
N ALA A 20 -5.68 10.44 -5.67
CA ALA A 20 -6.99 11.07 -5.59
C ALA A 20 -7.03 12.01 -4.40
N ARG A 21 -8.05 12.87 -4.36
CA ARG A 21 -8.29 13.72 -3.21
C ARG A 21 -9.09 12.93 -2.18
N SER A 22 -8.62 12.87 -0.95
CA SER A 22 -9.38 12.27 0.15
C SER A 22 -10.66 13.08 0.39
N GLY A 23 -11.81 12.41 0.47
CA GLY A 23 -13.08 13.05 0.77
C GLY A 23 -13.15 13.42 2.26
N GLY A 24 -12.84 14.67 2.60
CA GLY A 24 -12.88 15.21 3.96
C GLY A 24 -11.56 15.87 4.38
N THR A 25 -10.43 15.27 4.00
CA THR A 25 -9.09 15.85 4.15
C THR A 25 -8.59 16.27 2.78
N ARG A 26 -8.12 17.51 2.58
CA ARG A 26 -7.61 17.97 1.27
C ARG A 26 -6.31 17.28 0.84
N LEU A 27 -5.90 16.24 1.55
CA LEU A 27 -4.66 15.49 1.35
C LEU A 27 -4.82 14.47 0.21
N PRO A 28 -3.73 14.17 -0.52
CA PRO A 28 -3.72 13.08 -1.48
C PRO A 28 -3.95 11.74 -0.79
N CYS A 29 -4.67 10.86 -1.46
CA CYS A 29 -4.80 9.44 -1.13
C CYS A 29 -4.52 8.61 -2.37
N LEU A 30 -4.00 7.40 -2.19
CA LEU A 30 -3.74 6.45 -3.27
C LEU A 30 -4.99 5.60 -3.51
N ARG A 31 -5.45 5.54 -4.76
CA ARG A 31 -6.51 4.60 -5.18
C ARG A 31 -5.90 3.26 -5.51
N ILE A 32 -6.45 2.23 -4.88
CA ILE A 32 -6.02 0.86 -5.08
C ILE A 32 -6.88 0.25 -6.19
N PRO A 33 -6.27 -0.31 -7.24
CA PRO A 33 -6.98 -1.06 -8.29
C PRO A 33 -7.76 -2.24 -7.69
N GLU A 34 -8.90 -2.58 -8.28
CA GLU A 34 -9.69 -3.74 -7.83
C GLU A 34 -8.98 -5.07 -8.10
N GLU A 35 -8.02 -5.07 -9.01
CA GLU A 35 -7.18 -6.21 -9.37
C GLU A 35 -6.12 -6.54 -8.32
N ALA A 36 -5.81 -5.60 -7.42
CA ALA A 36 -4.84 -5.84 -6.35
C ALA A 36 -5.41 -6.81 -5.31
N ALA A 37 -4.60 -7.73 -4.82
CA ALA A 37 -5.00 -8.70 -3.79
C ALA A 37 -5.12 -8.04 -2.40
N LEU A 38 -6.09 -7.14 -2.23
CA LEU A 38 -6.31 -6.35 -1.01
C LEU A 38 -7.77 -6.24 -0.61
N SER A 39 -7.98 -6.10 0.69
CA SER A 39 -9.29 -5.87 1.30
C SER A 39 -9.28 -4.66 2.24
N ALA A 40 -10.45 -4.05 2.45
CA ALA A 40 -10.60 -2.96 3.40
C ALA A 40 -10.30 -3.45 4.84
N GLY A 41 -9.53 -2.67 5.59
CA GLY A 41 -9.08 -3.00 6.95
C GLY A 41 -7.71 -3.68 6.99
N GLU A 42 -7.13 -4.06 5.85
CA GLU A 42 -5.80 -4.67 5.82
C GLU A 42 -4.69 -3.66 6.10
N GLU A 43 -3.69 -4.09 6.86
CA GLU A 43 -2.45 -3.35 7.08
C GLU A 43 -1.37 -3.87 6.14
N ILE A 44 -0.85 -2.99 5.29
CA ILE A 44 0.15 -3.31 4.27
C ILE A 44 1.46 -2.57 4.51
N ARG A 45 2.50 -3.05 3.84
CA ARG A 45 3.77 -2.36 3.62
C ARG A 45 3.70 -1.64 2.29
N LEU A 46 3.85 -0.31 2.32
CA LEU A 46 3.97 0.51 1.12
C LEU A 46 5.39 1.05 1.01
N VAL A 47 6.09 0.69 -0.06
CA VAL A 47 7.44 1.20 -0.33
C VAL A 47 7.34 2.51 -1.10
N LEU A 48 7.92 3.57 -0.52
CA LEU A 48 8.07 4.89 -1.13
C LEU A 48 9.56 5.17 -1.25
N ASP A 49 10.07 5.33 -2.48
CA ASP A 49 11.50 5.59 -2.76
C ASP A 49 12.48 4.61 -2.08
N GLY A 50 12.07 3.35 -1.97
CA GLY A 50 12.85 2.28 -1.34
C GLY A 50 12.60 2.11 0.17
N ASP A 51 11.93 3.06 0.81
CA ASP A 51 11.60 2.98 2.23
C ASP A 51 10.24 2.32 2.47
N GLN A 52 10.24 1.26 3.30
CA GLN A 52 8.99 0.60 3.69
C GLN A 52 8.23 1.41 4.74
N ARG A 53 6.99 1.76 4.43
CA ARG A 53 6.06 2.45 5.32
C ARG A 53 4.87 1.56 5.65
N HIS A 54 4.19 1.87 6.74
CA HIS A 54 2.96 1.25 7.18
C HIS A 54 1.75 2.00 6.63
N ALA A 55 0.85 1.29 5.98
CA ALA A 55 -0.40 1.84 5.47
C ALA A 55 -1.58 0.95 5.83
N THR A 56 -2.76 1.56 5.97
CA THR A 56 -4.02 0.83 6.12
C THR A 56 -4.85 1.01 4.86
N VAL A 57 -5.29 -0.11 4.29
CA VAL A 57 -6.25 -0.13 3.20
C VAL A 57 -7.62 0.16 3.79
N THR A 58 -8.32 1.11 3.19
CA THR A 58 -9.67 1.51 3.57
C THR A 58 -10.54 1.51 2.33
N SER A 59 -11.86 1.55 2.49
CA SER A 59 -12.79 1.71 1.39
C SER A 59 -13.59 2.99 1.50
N ASP A 60 -14.07 3.47 0.36
CA ASP A 60 -15.15 4.44 0.27
C ASP A 60 -16.10 4.06 -0.89
N ALA A 61 -17.03 4.95 -1.24
CA ALA A 61 -17.99 4.71 -2.31
C ALA A 61 -17.38 4.48 -3.71
N LYS A 62 -16.09 4.74 -3.91
CA LYS A 62 -15.36 4.55 -5.17
C LYS A 62 -14.38 3.37 -5.13
N GLY A 63 -14.41 2.56 -4.06
CA GLY A 63 -13.54 1.38 -3.90
C GLY A 63 -12.43 1.59 -2.88
N LEU A 64 -11.35 0.81 -3.05
CA LEU A 64 -10.24 0.76 -2.10
C LEU A 64 -9.30 1.97 -2.23
N LEU A 65 -8.80 2.45 -1.09
CA LEU A 65 -7.83 3.52 -1.01
C LEU A 65 -6.93 3.43 0.22
N VAL A 66 -5.74 3.98 0.07
CA VAL A 66 -4.79 4.24 1.16
C VAL A 66 -4.73 5.76 1.39
N ARG A 67 -5.09 6.20 2.59
CA ARG A 67 -5.11 7.64 2.96
C ARG A 67 -3.75 8.17 3.41
N GLY A 68 -2.83 7.30 3.79
CA GLY A 68 -1.52 7.70 4.22
C GLY A 68 -0.59 6.52 4.47
N ALA A 69 0.69 6.85 4.55
CA ALA A 69 1.77 5.92 4.83
C ALA A 69 2.64 6.49 5.96
N TYR A 70 3.04 5.66 6.92
CA TYR A 70 3.65 6.10 8.17
C TYR A 70 4.87 5.27 8.52
N ASP A 71 5.78 5.82 9.31
CA ASP A 71 7.04 5.13 9.65
C ASP A 71 6.82 3.86 10.49
N ASP A 72 5.78 3.85 11.34
CA ASP A 72 5.51 2.76 12.29
C ASP A 72 4.00 2.51 12.48
N ARG A 73 3.62 1.30 12.93
CA ARG A 73 2.22 0.96 13.27
C ARG A 73 1.60 1.91 14.29
N LYS A 74 2.40 2.42 15.24
CA LYS A 74 1.94 3.35 16.27
C LYS A 74 1.41 4.63 15.63
N ARG A 75 2.21 5.27 14.78
CA ARG A 75 1.84 6.49 14.02
C ARG A 75 0.65 6.25 13.11
N MET A 76 0.61 5.12 12.42
CA MET A 76 -0.52 4.73 11.58
C MET A 76 -1.83 4.65 12.37
N ARG A 77 -1.82 4.06 13.57
CA ARG A 77 -3.00 4.00 14.44
C ARG A 77 -3.41 5.36 14.97
N GLU A 78 -2.45 6.18 15.38
CA GLU A 78 -2.69 7.56 15.81
C GLU A 78 -3.35 8.37 14.70
N ALA A 79 -2.89 8.23 13.45
CA ALA A 79 -3.48 8.89 12.29
C ALA A 79 -4.94 8.50 12.00
N GLY A 80 -5.32 7.27 12.37
CA GLY A 80 -6.70 6.79 12.24
C GLY A 80 -7.65 7.34 13.30
N THR A 81 -7.13 7.98 14.35
CA THR A 81 -7.95 8.60 15.41
C THR A 81 -8.27 10.06 15.10
N ALA A 82 -9.43 10.53 15.56
CA ALA A 82 -9.83 11.92 15.39
C ALA A 82 -8.82 12.87 16.06
N GLY A 83 -8.06 13.62 15.26
CA GLY A 83 -7.05 14.58 15.73
C GLY A 83 -5.60 14.09 15.65
N GLY A 84 -5.31 12.94 15.01
CA GLY A 84 -3.94 12.51 14.78
C GLY A 84 -3.17 13.43 13.84
N ASP A 85 -1.97 13.86 14.26
CA ASP A 85 -1.02 14.67 13.47
C ASP A 85 0.21 13.85 13.03
N ALA A 86 -0.01 12.55 12.79
CA ALA A 86 1.07 11.68 12.35
C ALA A 86 1.56 12.09 10.96
N GLU A 87 2.88 12.21 10.80
CA GLU A 87 3.52 12.60 9.55
C GLU A 87 3.19 11.59 8.43
N ASN A 88 2.49 12.07 7.40
CA ASN A 88 2.01 11.25 6.31
C ASN A 88 3.01 11.25 5.16
N ARG A 89 3.83 10.20 5.11
CA ARG A 89 4.88 10.00 4.10
C ARG A 89 4.34 9.92 2.67
N LEU A 90 3.08 9.53 2.47
CA LEU A 90 2.46 9.54 1.14
C LEU A 90 2.29 10.96 0.60
N VAL A 91 1.97 11.92 1.49
CA VAL A 91 1.82 13.33 1.11
C VAL A 91 3.18 13.92 0.77
N GLU A 92 4.20 13.62 1.57
CA GLU A 92 5.57 14.06 1.31
C GLU A 92 6.10 13.48 0.00
N TRP A 93 5.95 12.17 -0.22
CA TRP A 93 6.32 11.53 -1.48
C TRP A 93 5.63 12.17 -2.69
N ALA A 94 4.31 12.42 -2.60
CA ALA A 94 3.60 13.07 -3.69
C ALA A 94 4.14 14.48 -3.98
N ARG A 95 4.53 15.25 -2.95
CA ARG A 95 5.14 16.57 -3.13
C ARG A 95 6.54 16.50 -3.72
N GLU A 96 7.38 15.58 -3.24
CA GLU A 96 8.75 15.39 -3.71
C GLU A 96 8.81 15.00 -5.19
N HIS A 97 7.80 14.27 -5.66
CA HIS A 97 7.68 13.82 -7.06
C HIS A 97 6.79 14.72 -7.94
N ASP A 98 6.39 15.90 -7.44
CA ASP A 98 5.48 16.84 -8.14
C ASP A 98 4.20 16.15 -8.65
N ARG A 99 3.54 15.35 -7.81
CA ARG A 99 2.31 14.62 -8.11
C ARG A 99 1.12 15.17 -7.35
N ASP A 100 0.07 15.50 -8.10
CA ASP A 100 -1.19 16.02 -7.59
C ASP A 100 -2.31 14.96 -7.61
N PRO A 101 -3.39 15.18 -6.83
CA PRO A 101 -4.61 14.40 -6.96
C PRO A 101 -5.13 14.38 -8.41
N GLY A 102 -5.20 13.20 -9.01
CA GLY A 102 -5.56 12.96 -10.42
C GLY A 102 -4.44 12.28 -11.21
N ASP A 103 -3.19 12.45 -10.76
CA ASP A 103 -2.03 11.92 -11.44
C ASP A 103 -1.94 10.41 -11.35
N ALA A 104 -1.38 9.83 -12.41
CA ALA A 104 -1.15 8.39 -12.50
C ALA A 104 0.13 8.01 -11.75
N VAL A 105 0.07 6.85 -11.11
CA VAL A 105 1.18 6.21 -10.39
C VAL A 105 1.16 4.73 -10.69
N GLU A 106 2.30 4.06 -10.56
CA GLU A 106 2.37 2.60 -10.68
C GLU A 106 2.44 1.99 -9.28
N LEU A 107 1.52 1.06 -9.03
CA LEU A 107 1.45 0.27 -7.82
C LEU A 107 1.96 -1.13 -8.13
N ASP A 108 3.18 -1.41 -7.71
CA ASP A 108 3.80 -2.71 -7.88
C ASP A 108 3.39 -3.64 -6.74
N GLU A 109 2.72 -4.74 -7.05
CA GLU A 109 2.42 -5.83 -6.13
C GLU A 109 3.64 -6.75 -6.06
N VAL A 110 4.34 -6.72 -4.93
CA VAL A 110 5.62 -7.43 -4.72
C VAL A 110 5.42 -8.68 -3.86
N ASP A 111 4.60 -8.60 -2.82
CA ASP A 111 4.08 -9.72 -2.03
C ASP A 111 2.57 -9.51 -1.88
N PRO A 112 1.73 -10.27 -2.60
CA PRO A 112 0.28 -10.13 -2.59
C PRO A 112 -0.29 -10.09 -1.17
N GLY A 113 -1.04 -9.04 -0.87
CA GLY A 113 -1.66 -8.81 0.44
C GLY A 113 -0.70 -8.34 1.54
N TYR A 114 0.57 -8.03 1.23
CA TYR A 114 1.54 -7.58 2.24
C TYR A 114 2.47 -6.46 1.80
N LEU A 115 3.20 -6.61 0.69
CA LEU A 115 4.21 -5.64 0.24
C LEU A 115 3.87 -5.08 -1.13
N TYR A 116 3.72 -3.77 -1.18
CA TYR A 116 3.43 -3.02 -2.39
C TYR A 116 4.44 -1.89 -2.55
N GLY A 117 4.86 -1.62 -3.78
CA GLY A 117 5.68 -0.48 -4.14
C GLY A 117 4.88 0.59 -4.83
N LEU A 118 5.10 1.86 -4.49
CA LEU A 118 4.57 2.98 -5.25
C LEU A 118 5.71 3.67 -5.98
N ARG A 119 5.50 3.94 -7.27
CA ARG A 119 6.49 4.67 -8.08
C ARG A 119 5.83 5.57 -9.11
N VAL A 120 6.59 6.56 -9.56
CA VAL A 120 6.20 7.37 -10.72
C VAL A 120 6.24 6.48 -11.97
N PRO A 121 5.26 6.61 -12.90
CA PRO A 121 5.23 5.79 -14.08
C PRO A 121 6.51 5.91 -14.91
N GLY A 122 7.07 4.76 -15.31
CA GLY A 122 8.32 4.69 -16.07
C GLY A 122 9.61 4.75 -15.23
N GLU A 123 9.51 4.95 -13.92
CA GLU A 123 10.66 4.81 -13.03
C GLU A 123 10.89 3.35 -12.64
N ARG A 124 12.14 3.02 -12.32
CA ARG A 124 12.51 1.67 -11.85
C ARG A 124 12.69 1.71 -10.33
N ALA A 125 12.21 0.68 -9.66
CA ALA A 125 12.37 0.51 -8.24
C ALA A 125 12.93 -0.88 -7.92
N VAL A 126 13.54 -1.00 -6.74
CA VAL A 126 14.03 -2.26 -6.21
C VAL A 126 13.47 -2.44 -4.80
N TYR A 127 12.81 -3.56 -4.59
CA TYR A 127 12.11 -3.90 -3.38
C TYR A 127 12.90 -4.93 -2.58
N THR A 128 13.01 -4.69 -1.28
CA THR A 128 13.52 -5.70 -0.35
C THR A 128 12.33 -6.44 0.24
N VAL A 129 12.12 -7.68 -0.19
CA VAL A 129 11.10 -8.56 0.37
C VAL A 129 11.61 -9.07 1.71
N THR A 130 11.03 -8.54 2.77
CA THR A 130 11.21 -9.08 4.11
C THR A 130 10.20 -10.19 4.30
N LYS A 131 10.67 -11.33 4.84
CA LYS A 131 9.79 -12.47 5.15
C LYS A 131 8.63 -11.95 6.00
N ARG A 132 7.39 -12.16 5.54
CA ARG A 132 6.18 -11.85 6.32
C ARG A 132 6.39 -12.44 7.71
N PRO A 133 6.19 -11.68 8.80
CA PRO A 133 6.18 -12.28 10.13
C PRO A 133 5.20 -13.44 10.05
N ASP A 134 5.67 -14.66 10.33
CA ASP A 134 4.92 -15.89 10.06
C ASP A 134 3.46 -15.66 10.45
N LYS A 135 2.56 -15.56 9.45
CA LYS A 135 1.11 -15.68 9.66
C LYS A 135 0.83 -17.16 10.02
N GLY A 136 1.57 -17.73 10.96
CA GLY A 136 1.20 -18.97 11.61
C GLY A 136 0.04 -18.66 12.55
N LEU A 137 -1.19 -18.59 12.01
CA LEU A 137 -2.43 -19.13 12.61
C LEU A 137 -3.75 -18.67 11.95
N GLN A 138 -3.77 -17.76 10.96
CA GLN A 138 -5.06 -17.19 10.49
C GLN A 138 -5.40 -17.42 9.01
N ASP A 139 -4.54 -18.07 8.23
CA ASP A 139 -4.79 -18.42 6.82
C ASP A 139 -5.21 -19.89 6.62
N PHE A 140 -5.79 -20.53 7.65
CA PHE A 140 -6.49 -21.82 7.54
C PHE A 140 -8.02 -21.67 7.64
N ALA A 141 -8.56 -20.49 7.37
CA ALA A 141 -9.99 -20.25 7.52
C ALA A 141 -10.84 -20.60 6.28
N ASP A 142 -10.31 -21.22 5.22
CA ASP A 142 -11.15 -21.55 4.06
C ASP A 142 -10.72 -22.77 3.21
N SER A 143 -10.36 -23.91 3.83
CA SER A 143 -10.29 -25.17 3.06
C SER A 143 -10.65 -26.45 3.82
N LEU A 144 -11.31 -26.37 4.97
CA LEU A 144 -11.68 -27.56 5.74
C LEU A 144 -13.12 -27.52 6.25
N TYR A 145 -14.10 -27.23 5.39
CA TYR A 145 -15.49 -27.73 5.52
C TYR A 145 -16.19 -27.78 4.16
N ASP A 146 -15.59 -28.44 3.18
CA ASP A 146 -16.35 -29.04 2.06
C ASP A 146 -15.64 -30.33 1.63
N ASP A 147 -15.81 -31.37 2.44
CA ASP A 147 -15.79 -32.75 1.95
C ASP A 147 -16.70 -33.60 2.84
N ASN A 148 -17.91 -33.82 2.32
CA ASN A 148 -18.83 -34.97 2.49
C ASN A 148 -19.25 -35.44 3.90
#